data_AF-A0A0Q0VQB2-F1
#
_entry.id   AF-A0A0Q0VQB2-F1
#
_cell.length_a   1.000
_cell.length_b   1.000
_cell.length_c   1.000
_cell.angle_alpha   90.00
_cell.angle_beta   90.00
_cell.angle_gamma   90.00
#
_symmetry.space_group_name_H-M   'P 1'
#
loop_
_entity.id
_entity.type
_entity.pdbx_description
1 polymer ?
#
loop_
_entity_poly.entity_id
_entity_poly.type
_entity_poly.pdbx_seq_one_letter_code
_entity_poly.pdbx_strand_id
1 'polypeptide(L)'
;MRGDHHVLIGVLSAVLLLAPLIPDLGASWIVLAIAGVFVGSLAPDADAADAAIMSGLSGGRGTLRQFARHTVIVLPLIGYVIRYGIYYPLSALLWICTFGAVRPAHRGFMHSLPGITLTTALLLAYAGAALSFFEVQALPSLLIFGCGFFAGSLLHLLADSCTRSGVCWGFPVSEMRLAGTFPSGRNDRRADIFAGLLGGGAVLFLIAGPLGILEPGAVPAGAILYCAACWALFLYDTGVRRRG
;
A
#
# COMPACT_ATOMS: atom_id res chain seq x y z
N MET A 1 -9.31 3.63 8.42
CA MET A 1 -9.61 4.20 7.08
C MET A 1 -10.27 3.08 6.26
N ARG A 2 -10.72 3.28 5.02
CA ARG A 2 -11.35 2.21 4.22
C ARG A 2 -10.40 1.75 3.11
N GLY A 3 -10.59 0.53 2.61
CA GLY A 3 -9.75 -0.06 1.56
C GLY A 3 -9.66 0.79 0.28
N ASP A 4 -10.75 1.46 -0.11
CA ASP A 4 -10.78 2.40 -1.24
C ASP A 4 -9.88 3.63 -1.01
N HIS A 5 -9.87 4.19 0.21
CA HIS A 5 -8.94 5.27 0.56
C HIS A 5 -7.48 4.80 0.60
N HIS A 6 -7.21 3.60 1.13
CA HIS A 6 -5.84 3.04 1.15
C HIS A 6 -5.29 2.90 -0.27
N VAL A 7 -6.09 2.34 -1.18
CA VAL A 7 -5.74 2.23 -2.61
C VAL A 7 -5.55 3.60 -3.23
N LEU A 8 -6.51 4.51 -3.07
CA LEU A 8 -6.48 5.82 -3.71
C LEU A 8 -5.23 6.61 -3.30
N ILE A 9 -4.98 6.71 -2.00
CA ILE A 9 -3.83 7.43 -1.44
C ILE A 9 -2.52 6.75 -1.84
N GLY A 10 -2.46 5.40 -1.79
CA GLY A 10 -1.29 4.63 -2.17
C GLY A 10 -0.92 4.85 -3.63
N VAL A 11 -1.89 4.65 -4.54
CA VAL A 11 -1.70 4.83 -5.98
C VAL A 11 -1.35 6.27 -6.33
N LEU A 12 -2.03 7.27 -5.75
CA LEU A 12 -1.70 8.68 -6.04
C LEU A 12 -0.32 9.08 -5.51
N SER A 13 0.12 8.53 -4.37
CA SER A 13 1.51 8.71 -3.92
C SER A 13 2.50 8.13 -4.92
N ALA A 14 2.22 6.93 -5.46
CA ALA A 14 3.08 6.30 -6.45
C ALA A 14 3.08 7.06 -7.78
N VAL A 15 1.92 7.48 -8.29
CA VAL A 15 1.81 8.26 -9.53
C VAL A 15 2.54 9.59 -9.39
N LEU A 16 2.42 10.28 -8.25
CA LEU A 16 3.18 11.50 -7.97
C LEU A 16 4.69 11.27 -8.06
N LEU A 17 5.19 10.21 -7.44
CA LEU A 17 6.63 9.90 -7.43
C LEU A 17 7.13 9.40 -8.79
N LEU A 18 6.28 8.71 -9.56
CA LEU A 18 6.62 8.21 -10.89
C LEU A 18 6.47 9.27 -11.98
N ALA A 19 5.62 10.29 -11.80
CA ALA A 19 5.32 11.30 -12.81
C ALA A 19 6.56 11.93 -13.48
N PRO A 20 7.61 12.33 -12.74
CA PRO A 20 8.84 12.87 -13.33
C PRO A 20 9.61 11.86 -14.20
N LEU A 21 9.41 10.56 -13.95
CA LEU A 21 10.15 9.46 -14.56
C LEU A 21 9.39 8.81 -15.72
N ILE A 22 8.13 9.18 -15.96
CA ILE A 22 7.30 8.61 -17.02
C ILE A 22 7.95 8.68 -18.41
N PRO A 23 8.61 9.78 -18.82
CA PRO A 23 9.25 9.86 -20.13
C PRO A 23 10.36 8.83 -20.33
N ASP A 24 11.03 8.42 -19.24
CA ASP A 24 12.22 7.57 -19.26
C ASP A 24 11.90 6.10 -18.93
N LEU A 25 10.72 5.82 -18.37
CA LEU A 25 10.30 4.48 -17.97
C LEU A 25 9.40 3.82 -19.01
N GLY A 26 9.68 2.54 -19.29
CA GLY A 26 8.79 1.72 -20.11
C GLY A 26 7.40 1.59 -19.49
N ALA A 27 6.35 1.68 -20.31
CA ALA A 27 4.96 1.63 -19.84
C ALA A 27 4.65 0.38 -19.00
N SER A 28 5.24 -0.77 -19.33
CA SER A 28 5.08 -2.01 -18.55
C SER A 28 5.64 -1.90 -17.13
N TRP A 29 6.74 -1.17 -16.93
CA TRP A 29 7.36 -0.98 -15.62
C TRP A 29 6.49 -0.09 -14.74
N ILE A 30 5.94 0.98 -15.31
CA ILE A 30 4.99 1.88 -14.62
C ILE A 30 3.74 1.10 -14.21
N VAL A 31 3.16 0.31 -15.12
CA VAL A 31 1.97 -0.50 -14.85
C VAL A 31 2.24 -1.51 -13.74
N LEU A 32 3.39 -2.20 -13.77
CA LEU A 32 3.77 -3.18 -12.74
C LEU A 32 4.00 -2.51 -11.38
N ALA A 33 4.64 -1.35 -11.34
CA ALA A 33 4.85 -0.60 -10.10
C ALA A 33 3.51 -0.17 -9.48
N ILE A 34 2.61 0.41 -10.29
CA ILE A 34 1.28 0.83 -9.84
C ILE A 34 0.42 -0.38 -9.43
N ALA A 35 0.46 -1.48 -10.19
CA ALA A 35 -0.24 -2.71 -9.83
C ALA A 35 0.28 -3.29 -8.50
N GLY A 36 1.59 -3.27 -8.29
CA GLY A 36 2.22 -3.62 -7.02
C GLY A 36 1.66 -2.77 -5.89
N VAL A 37 1.71 -1.43 -6.02
CA VAL A 37 1.20 -0.50 -5.01
C VAL A 37 -0.28 -0.71 -4.72
N PHE A 38 -1.09 -0.92 -5.76
CA PHE A 38 -2.53 -1.19 -5.64
C PHE A 38 -2.77 -2.44 -4.79
N VAL A 39 -2.14 -3.57 -5.12
CA VAL A 39 -2.32 -4.83 -4.37
C VAL A 39 -1.73 -4.70 -2.96
N GLY A 40 -0.52 -4.14 -2.84
CA GLY A 40 0.17 -3.94 -1.57
C GLY A 40 -0.62 -3.07 -0.60
N SER A 41 -1.31 -2.03 -1.09
CA SER A 41 -2.15 -1.16 -0.25
C SER A 41 -3.36 -1.85 0.38
N LEU A 42 -3.70 -3.04 -0.09
CA LEU A 42 -4.79 -3.88 0.41
C LEU A 42 -4.29 -5.12 1.15
N ALA A 43 -3.04 -5.53 0.92
CA ALA A 43 -2.49 -6.79 1.41
C ALA A 43 -2.46 -6.92 2.95
N PRO A 44 -2.15 -5.87 3.74
CA PRO A 44 -2.18 -5.98 5.20
C PRO A 44 -3.53 -6.44 5.75
N ASP A 45 -4.64 -5.97 5.16
CA ASP A 45 -6.00 -6.30 5.59
C ASP A 45 -6.46 -7.72 5.19
N ALA A 46 -5.60 -8.52 4.54
CA ALA A 46 -5.93 -9.93 4.23
C ALA A 46 -6.13 -10.80 5.49
N ASP A 47 -5.78 -10.29 6.67
CA ASP A 47 -6.08 -10.89 7.97
C ASP A 47 -7.54 -10.68 8.41
N ALA A 48 -8.30 -9.81 7.75
CA ALA A 48 -9.73 -9.56 7.98
C ALA A 48 -10.60 -10.22 6.90
N ALA A 49 -11.73 -10.82 7.30
CA ALA A 49 -12.67 -11.45 6.37
C ALA A 49 -13.55 -10.45 5.61
N ASP A 50 -13.80 -9.28 6.18
CA ASP A 50 -14.61 -8.20 5.63
C ASP A 50 -13.79 -7.14 4.88
N ALA A 51 -12.49 -7.38 4.71
CA ALA A 51 -11.59 -6.48 4.00
C ALA A 51 -11.94 -6.32 2.52
N ALA A 52 -11.56 -5.19 1.94
CA ALA A 52 -11.78 -4.92 0.52
C ALA A 52 -10.99 -5.88 -0.39
N ILE A 53 -9.88 -6.44 0.09
CA ILE A 53 -9.16 -7.49 -0.64
C ILE A 53 -9.97 -8.78 -0.74
N MET A 54 -10.89 -9.04 0.18
CA MET A 54 -11.71 -10.26 0.22
C MET A 54 -13.06 -10.10 -0.49
N SER A 55 -13.52 -8.87 -0.68
CA SER A 55 -14.88 -8.58 -1.19
C SER A 55 -14.90 -7.65 -2.41
N GLY A 56 -13.74 -7.14 -2.82
CA GLY A 56 -13.61 -6.11 -3.85
C GLY A 56 -13.74 -4.69 -3.30
N LEU A 57 -13.41 -3.72 -4.14
CA LEU A 57 -13.59 -2.30 -3.82
C LEU A 57 -15.06 -1.91 -3.92
N SER A 58 -15.59 -1.27 -2.88
CA SER A 58 -16.96 -0.75 -2.86
C SER A 58 -16.97 0.76 -3.04
N GLY A 59 -17.44 1.26 -4.19
CA GLY A 59 -17.52 2.70 -4.42
C GLY A 59 -17.49 3.12 -5.88
N GLY A 60 -17.54 4.44 -6.11
CA GLY A 60 -17.48 5.07 -7.43
C GLY A 60 -18.84 5.35 -8.09
N ARG A 61 -18.84 6.27 -9.05
CA ARG A 61 -19.95 6.56 -9.96
C ARG A 61 -19.47 6.37 -11.40
N GLY A 62 -20.36 5.98 -12.31
CA GLY A 62 -20.04 5.79 -13.74
C GLY A 62 -19.00 4.69 -13.99
N THR A 63 -18.00 4.98 -14.83
CA THR A 63 -16.92 4.06 -15.25
C THR A 63 -16.07 3.55 -14.09
N LEU A 64 -15.83 4.37 -13.05
CA LEU A 64 -15.11 3.93 -11.85
C LEU A 64 -15.85 2.82 -11.11
N ARG A 65 -17.20 2.86 -11.10
CA ARG A 65 -18.02 1.79 -10.52
C ARG A 65 -17.93 0.51 -11.35
N GLN A 66 -17.83 0.63 -12.67
CA GLN A 66 -17.64 -0.53 -13.55
C GLN A 66 -16.29 -1.18 -13.33
N PHE A 67 -15.21 -0.41 -13.18
CA PHE A 67 -13.89 -0.95 -12.82
C PHE A 67 -13.92 -1.62 -11.44
N ALA A 68 -14.48 -0.96 -10.43
CA ALA A 68 -14.62 -1.51 -9.08
C ALA A 68 -15.35 -2.86 -9.06
N ARG A 69 -16.36 -3.06 -9.93
CA ARG A 69 -17.04 -4.36 -10.08
C ARG A 69 -16.13 -5.49 -10.55
N HIS A 70 -15.15 -5.24 -11.41
CA HIS A 70 -14.21 -6.27 -11.86
C HIS A 70 -13.24 -6.69 -10.74
N THR A 71 -12.98 -5.80 -9.79
CA THR A 71 -12.14 -6.14 -8.63
C THR A 71 -12.76 -7.20 -7.73
N VAL A 72 -14.08 -7.39 -7.77
CA VAL A 72 -14.81 -8.42 -6.99
C VAL A 72 -14.39 -9.85 -7.36
N ILE A 73 -13.79 -10.06 -8.53
CA ILE A 73 -13.28 -11.39 -8.94
C ILE A 73 -11.79 -11.51 -8.64
N VAL A 74 -11.01 -10.51 -9.05
CA VAL A 74 -9.55 -10.58 -9.01
C VAL A 74 -9.01 -10.39 -7.60
N LEU A 75 -9.56 -9.43 -6.83
CA LEU A 75 -9.05 -9.15 -5.48
C LEU A 75 -9.25 -10.32 -4.53
N PRO A 76 -10.42 -10.99 -4.44
CA PRO A 76 -10.58 -12.11 -3.52
C PRO A 76 -9.64 -13.26 -3.81
N LEU A 77 -9.34 -13.54 -5.10
CA LEU A 77 -8.34 -14.55 -5.45
C LEU A 77 -6.96 -14.19 -4.85
N ILE A 78 -6.50 -12.96 -5.04
CA ILE A 78 -5.24 -12.47 -4.47
C ILE A 78 -5.30 -12.47 -2.93
N GLY A 79 -6.41 -12.01 -2.35
CA GLY A 79 -6.64 -11.97 -0.92
C GLY A 79 -6.57 -13.36 -0.29
N TYR A 80 -7.16 -14.37 -0.92
CA TYR A 80 -7.08 -15.75 -0.46
C TYR A 80 -5.68 -16.34 -0.57
N VAL A 81 -4.96 -16.04 -1.66
CA VAL A 81 -3.54 -16.44 -1.78
C VAL A 81 -2.71 -15.83 -0.65
N ILE A 82 -2.88 -14.53 -0.37
CA ILE A 82 -2.16 -13.88 0.73
C ILE A 82 -2.60 -14.47 2.08
N ARG A 83 -3.90 -14.64 2.31
CA ARG A 83 -4.42 -15.12 3.61
C ARG A 83 -4.00 -16.55 3.93
N TYR A 84 -4.23 -17.47 2.99
CA TYR A 84 -3.98 -18.89 3.22
C TYR A 84 -2.57 -19.33 2.85
N GLY A 85 -1.96 -18.70 1.85
CA GLY A 85 -0.60 -19.02 1.41
C GLY A 85 0.48 -18.29 2.23
N ILE A 86 0.19 -17.13 2.81
CA ILE A 86 1.21 -16.30 3.49
C ILE A 86 0.84 -16.04 4.96
N TYR A 87 -0.29 -15.40 5.24
CA TYR A 87 -0.64 -14.94 6.58
C TYR A 87 -0.79 -16.08 7.59
N TYR A 88 -1.61 -17.11 7.28
CA TYR A 88 -1.80 -18.22 8.21
C TYR A 88 -0.51 -19.03 8.45
N PRO A 89 0.28 -19.39 7.42
CA PRO A 89 1.58 -20.02 7.62
C PRO A 89 2.54 -19.19 8.47
N LEU A 90 2.68 -17.88 8.20
CA LEU A 90 3.53 -16.99 9.00
C LEU A 90 3.03 -16.87 10.44
N SER A 91 1.72 -16.78 10.64
CA SER A 91 1.12 -16.70 11.98
C SER A 91 1.32 -18.00 12.76
N ALA A 92 1.23 -19.15 12.10
CA ALA A 92 1.53 -20.45 12.71
C ALA A 92 3.01 -20.56 13.10
N LEU A 93 3.92 -20.11 12.22
CA LEU A 93 5.35 -20.07 12.52
C LEU A 93 5.64 -19.18 13.74
N LEU A 94 5.07 -17.98 13.78
CA LEU A 94 5.22 -17.07 14.93
C LEU A 94 4.67 -17.68 16.21
N TRP A 95 3.50 -18.32 16.14
CA TRP A 95 2.89 -19.00 17.29
C TRP A 95 3.81 -20.11 17.82
N ILE A 96 4.38 -20.94 16.94
CA ILE A 96 5.33 -22.00 17.31
C ILE A 96 6.61 -21.40 17.92
N CYS A 97 7.24 -20.45 17.24
CA CYS A 97 8.51 -19.85 17.68
C CYS A 97 8.39 -19.05 18.98
N THR A 98 7.20 -18.57 19.31
CA THR A 98 6.92 -17.82 20.55
C THR A 98 6.27 -18.67 21.63
N PHE A 99 6.22 -20.01 21.46
CA PHE A 99 5.56 -20.95 22.39
C PHE A 99 4.13 -20.53 22.75
N GLY A 100 3.41 -19.98 21.76
CA GLY A 100 2.03 -19.56 21.87
C GLY A 100 1.78 -18.19 22.46
N ALA A 101 2.82 -17.41 22.76
CA ALA A 101 2.67 -16.03 23.26
C ALA A 101 2.05 -15.11 22.21
N VAL A 102 2.40 -15.28 20.93
CA VAL A 102 1.84 -14.50 19.81
C VAL A 102 0.76 -15.31 19.12
N ARG A 103 -0.46 -14.76 19.05
CA ARG A 103 -1.61 -15.39 18.38
C ARG A 103 -2.00 -14.62 17.09
N PRO A 104 -2.61 -15.30 16.11
CA PRO A 104 -3.19 -14.62 14.96
C PRO A 104 -4.25 -13.62 15.42
N ALA A 105 -4.07 -12.35 15.07
CA ALA A 105 -5.00 -11.29 15.39
C ALA A 105 -5.09 -10.32 14.20
N HIS A 106 -6.26 -9.70 14.05
CA HIS A 106 -6.46 -8.60 13.10
C HIS A 106 -5.65 -7.38 13.53
N ARG A 107 -4.93 -6.74 12.60
CA ARG A 107 -3.97 -5.65 12.90
C ARG A 107 -2.84 -6.09 13.84
N GLY A 108 -2.46 -7.37 13.71
CA GLY A 108 -1.31 -7.98 14.35
C GLY A 108 -0.10 -7.96 13.41
N PHE A 109 0.38 -9.14 13.04
CA PHE A 109 1.62 -9.28 12.29
C PHE A 109 1.59 -8.61 10.90
N MET A 110 0.49 -8.70 10.16
CA MET A 110 0.39 -8.10 8.81
C MET A 110 0.46 -6.57 8.81
N HIS A 111 0.18 -5.93 9.96
CA HIS A 111 0.28 -4.48 10.15
C HIS A 111 1.53 -4.12 10.95
N SER A 112 2.66 -4.75 10.62
CA SER A 112 3.98 -4.41 11.15
C SER A 112 5.04 -4.37 10.06
N LEU A 113 6.16 -3.67 10.30
CA LEU A 113 7.25 -3.59 9.34
C LEU A 113 7.87 -4.98 9.06
N PRO A 114 8.15 -5.83 10.07
CA PRO A 114 8.53 -7.22 9.82
C PRO A 114 7.50 -8.00 8.99
N GLY A 115 6.21 -7.83 9.28
CA GLY A 115 5.15 -8.58 8.60
C GLY A 115 5.00 -8.22 7.14
N ILE A 116 4.97 -6.93 6.78
CA ILE A 116 4.90 -6.53 5.37
C ILE A 116 6.17 -6.94 4.60
N THR A 117 7.34 -6.95 5.27
CA THR A 117 8.61 -7.40 4.68
C THR A 117 8.56 -8.89 4.35
N LEU A 118 8.20 -9.74 5.32
CA LEU A 118 8.09 -11.18 5.09
C LEU A 118 6.98 -11.53 4.10
N THR A 119 5.84 -10.82 4.17
CA THR A 119 4.74 -11.01 3.21
C THR A 119 5.19 -10.71 1.79
N THR A 120 5.91 -9.59 1.59
CA THR A 120 6.47 -9.25 0.28
C THR A 120 7.46 -10.30 -0.18
N ALA A 121 8.40 -10.71 0.68
CA ALA A 121 9.43 -11.68 0.34
C ALA A 121 8.82 -13.04 -0.07
N LEU A 122 7.84 -13.56 0.68
CA LEU A 122 7.16 -14.80 0.35
C LEU A 122 6.32 -14.70 -0.92
N LEU A 123 5.62 -13.58 -1.13
CA LEU A 123 4.89 -13.34 -2.37
C LEU A 123 5.82 -13.38 -3.58
N LEU A 124 6.98 -12.71 -3.51
CA LEU A 124 7.98 -12.73 -4.57
C LEU A 124 8.60 -14.12 -4.75
N ALA A 125 8.85 -14.85 -3.67
CA ALA A 125 9.34 -16.21 -3.76
C ALA A 125 8.34 -17.14 -4.47
N TYR A 126 7.05 -17.06 -4.12
CA TYR A 126 6.00 -17.87 -4.77
C TYR A 126 5.81 -17.47 -6.23
N ALA A 127 5.75 -16.17 -6.54
CA ALA A 127 5.62 -15.70 -7.91
C ALA A 127 6.87 -16.06 -8.75
N GLY A 128 8.07 -15.92 -8.19
CA GLY A 128 9.32 -16.32 -8.83
C GLY A 128 9.41 -17.82 -9.09
N ALA A 129 8.99 -18.65 -8.14
CA ALA A 129 8.90 -20.10 -8.31
C ALA A 129 7.91 -20.48 -9.41
N ALA A 130 6.73 -19.84 -9.44
CA ALA A 130 5.74 -20.07 -10.49
C ALA A 130 6.26 -19.65 -11.87
N LEU A 131 6.87 -18.46 -11.98
CA LEU A 131 7.47 -17.99 -13.24
C LEU A 131 8.58 -18.93 -13.71
N SER A 132 9.42 -19.42 -12.80
CA SER A 132 10.49 -20.37 -13.11
C SER A 132 9.94 -21.71 -13.58
N PHE A 133 8.85 -22.19 -12.95
CA PHE A 133 8.16 -23.42 -13.35
C PHE A 133 7.60 -23.34 -14.79
N PHE A 134 7.17 -22.15 -15.21
CA PHE A 134 6.73 -21.88 -16.59
C PHE A 134 7.84 -21.37 -17.52
N GLU A 135 9.10 -21.43 -17.08
CA GLU A 135 10.28 -20.98 -17.85
C GLU A 135 10.22 -19.50 -18.27
N VAL A 136 9.49 -18.66 -17.53
CA VAL A 136 9.34 -17.24 -17.79
C VAL A 136 10.43 -16.44 -17.06
N GLN A 137 11.34 -15.84 -17.82
CA GLN A 137 12.38 -14.95 -17.29
C GLN A 137 11.83 -13.53 -17.09
N ALA A 138 11.34 -13.23 -15.89
CA ALA A 138 10.73 -11.95 -15.57
C ALA A 138 11.25 -11.34 -14.26
N LEU A 139 12.51 -11.61 -13.89
CA LEU A 139 13.08 -11.13 -12.62
C LEU A 139 12.99 -9.60 -12.44
N PRO A 140 13.36 -8.75 -13.42
CA PRO A 140 13.21 -7.30 -13.26
C PRO A 140 11.75 -6.88 -13.01
N SER A 141 10.81 -7.44 -13.79
CA SER A 141 9.38 -7.19 -13.65
C SER A 141 8.85 -7.60 -12.28
N LEU A 142 9.29 -8.76 -11.79
CA LEU A 142 8.94 -9.28 -10.46
C LEU A 142 9.45 -8.36 -9.35
N LEU A 143 10.69 -7.87 -9.46
CA LEU A 143 11.27 -6.95 -8.49
C LEU A 143 10.56 -5.59 -8.48
N ILE A 144 10.21 -5.04 -9.64
CA ILE A 144 9.45 -3.79 -9.74
C ILE A 144 8.08 -3.93 -9.10
N PHE A 145 7.36 -5.01 -9.42
CA PHE A 145 6.09 -5.33 -8.78
C PHE A 145 6.26 -5.47 -7.26
N GLY A 146 7.31 -6.15 -6.80
CA GLY A 146 7.65 -6.33 -5.40
C GLY A 146 7.93 -5.02 -4.65
N CYS A 147 8.73 -4.14 -5.25
CA CYS A 147 8.97 -2.79 -4.70
C CYS A 147 7.67 -2.00 -4.61
N GLY A 148 6.82 -2.07 -5.65
CA GLY A 148 5.49 -1.48 -5.62
C GLY A 148 4.61 -2.06 -4.50
N PHE A 149 4.57 -3.38 -4.37
CA PHE A 149 3.80 -4.08 -3.34
C PHE A 149 4.25 -3.71 -1.93
N PHE A 150 5.56 -3.68 -1.68
CA PHE A 150 6.11 -3.24 -0.40
C PHE A 150 5.76 -1.78 -0.10
N ALA A 151 5.93 -0.88 -1.08
CA ALA A 151 5.58 0.52 -0.95
C ALA A 151 4.09 0.72 -0.67
N GLY A 152 3.21 0.01 -1.39
CA GLY A 152 1.77 0.02 -1.13
C GLY A 152 1.43 -0.43 0.29
N SER A 153 2.04 -1.51 0.76
CA SER A 153 1.86 -2.02 2.13
C SER A 153 2.37 -1.01 3.16
N LEU A 154 3.50 -0.37 2.91
CA LEU A 154 4.06 0.67 3.78
C LEU A 154 3.12 1.88 3.90
N LEU A 155 2.59 2.36 2.76
CA LEU A 155 1.63 3.47 2.71
C LEU A 155 0.31 3.09 3.39
N HIS A 156 -0.11 1.82 3.32
CA HIS A 156 -1.23 1.32 4.10
C HIS A 156 -0.97 1.49 5.60
N LEU A 157 0.18 1.05 6.12
CA LEU A 157 0.52 1.18 7.54
C LEU A 157 0.62 2.67 7.97
N LEU A 158 1.15 3.54 7.12
CA LEU A 158 1.17 4.99 7.39
C LEU A 158 -0.25 5.57 7.47
N ALA A 159 -1.11 5.22 6.51
CA ALA A 159 -2.51 5.64 6.50
C ALA A 159 -3.26 5.12 7.74
N ASP A 160 -3.01 3.88 8.15
CA ASP A 160 -3.64 3.31 9.33
C ASP A 160 -3.08 3.87 10.64
N SER A 161 -1.83 4.37 10.66
CA SER A 161 -1.27 5.13 11.79
C SER A 161 -2.02 6.44 12.05
N CYS A 162 -2.68 7.01 11.02
CA CYS A 162 -3.52 8.20 11.16
C CYS A 162 -4.85 7.92 11.91
N THR A 163 -5.25 6.64 12.00
CA THR A 163 -6.51 6.22 12.60
C THR A 163 -6.41 6.07 14.11
N ARG A 164 -7.57 6.01 14.79
CA ARG A 164 -7.64 5.79 16.25
C ARG A 164 -7.08 4.43 16.70
N SER A 165 -7.23 3.40 15.88
CA SER A 165 -6.71 2.04 16.13
C SER A 165 -5.19 1.99 15.98
N GLY A 166 -4.64 2.79 15.06
CA GLY A 166 -3.23 2.88 14.80
C GLY A 166 -2.61 1.58 14.31
N VAL A 167 -1.27 1.56 14.31
CA VAL A 167 -0.43 0.46 13.82
C VAL A 167 0.70 0.20 14.82
N CYS A 168 0.98 -1.08 15.06
CA CYS A 168 2.14 -1.50 15.84
C CYS A 168 3.30 -1.90 14.91
N TRP A 169 4.08 -0.91 14.51
CA TRP A 169 5.15 -1.07 13.52
C TRP A 169 6.20 -2.13 13.90
N GLY A 170 6.47 -2.29 15.20
CA GLY A 170 7.48 -3.21 15.72
C GLY A 170 6.95 -4.59 16.13
N PHE A 171 5.67 -4.91 15.88
CA PHE A 171 5.11 -6.21 16.24
C PHE A 171 5.84 -7.35 15.51
N PRO A 172 6.18 -8.48 16.18
CA PRO A 172 5.78 -8.87 17.54
C PRO A 172 6.73 -8.44 18.67
N VAL A 173 7.82 -7.72 18.37
CA VAL A 173 8.85 -7.35 19.37
C VAL A 173 8.41 -6.17 20.24
N SER A 174 7.51 -5.34 19.74
CA SER A 174 6.93 -4.21 20.47
C SER A 174 5.41 -4.26 20.39
N GLU A 175 4.75 -3.70 21.41
CA GLU A 175 3.32 -3.43 21.41
C GLU A 175 3.00 -1.92 21.25
N MET A 176 4.05 -1.09 21.11
CA MET A 176 3.89 0.36 20.97
C MET A 176 3.17 0.69 19.66
N ARG A 177 2.08 1.44 19.78
CA ARG A 177 1.26 1.85 18.63
C ARG A 177 1.54 3.29 18.23
N LEU A 178 1.59 3.55 16.93
CA LEU A 178 1.42 4.90 16.38
C LEU A 178 -0.03 5.06 15.97
N ALA A 179 -0.72 6.02 16.58
CA ALA A 179 -2.14 6.23 16.38
C ALA A 179 -2.49 7.73 16.36
N GLY A 180 -3.34 8.10 15.42
CA GLY A 180 -3.90 9.44 15.29
C GLY A 180 -5.29 9.53 15.88
N THR A 181 -6.07 10.46 15.33
CA THR A 181 -7.41 10.80 15.78
C THR A 181 -8.47 10.53 14.71
N PHE A 182 -8.04 10.19 13.49
CA PHE A 182 -8.92 10.01 12.33
C PHE A 182 -9.94 8.91 12.61
N PRO A 183 -11.25 9.22 12.56
CA PRO A 183 -12.31 8.25 12.84
C PRO A 183 -12.46 7.24 11.70
N SER A 184 -12.78 6.00 12.04
CA SER A 184 -13.14 4.99 11.04
C SER A 184 -14.57 5.27 10.52
N GLY A 185 -14.72 6.02 9.43
CA GLY A 185 -16.05 6.37 8.89
C GLY A 185 -16.03 7.23 7.61
N ARG A 186 -17.21 7.45 7.03
CA ARG A 186 -17.42 8.16 5.75
C ARG A 186 -17.54 9.68 5.83
N ASN A 187 -17.61 10.25 7.03
CA ASN A 187 -17.94 11.67 7.20
C ASN A 187 -16.72 12.59 7.32
N ASP A 188 -15.50 12.05 7.19
CA ASP A 188 -14.28 12.84 7.27
C ASP A 188 -13.64 12.99 5.88
N ARG A 189 -13.62 14.23 5.38
CA ARG A 189 -13.09 14.59 4.06
C ARG A 189 -11.58 14.73 4.02
N ARG A 190 -10.86 14.66 5.15
CA ARG A 190 -9.40 14.88 5.15
C ARG A 190 -8.66 13.88 4.27
N ALA A 191 -9.11 12.62 4.22
CA ALA A 191 -8.54 11.61 3.33
C ALA A 191 -8.76 11.95 1.84
N ASP A 192 -9.93 12.49 1.48
CA ASP A 192 -10.23 12.93 0.11
C ASP A 192 -9.40 14.17 -0.28
N ILE A 193 -9.28 15.14 0.64
CA ILE A 193 -8.46 16.34 0.44
C ILE A 193 -6.99 15.93 0.27
N PHE A 194 -6.50 15.03 1.12
CA PHE A 194 -5.14 14.52 1.03
C PHE A 194 -4.87 13.78 -0.29
N ALA A 195 -5.79 12.93 -0.73
CA ALA A 195 -5.74 12.33 -2.06
C ALA A 195 -5.74 13.39 -3.17
N GLY A 196 -6.57 14.44 -3.06
CA GLY A 196 -6.60 15.56 -3.98
C GLY A 196 -5.27 16.30 -4.08
N LEU A 197 -4.58 16.52 -2.96
CA LEU A 197 -3.24 17.13 -2.92
C LEU A 197 -2.21 16.25 -3.63
N LEU A 198 -2.20 14.94 -3.36
CA LEU A 198 -1.31 13.99 -4.03
C LEU A 198 -1.55 13.97 -5.55
N GLY A 199 -2.82 13.93 -5.97
CA GLY A 199 -3.20 13.95 -7.39
C GLY A 199 -2.86 15.26 -8.09
N GLY A 200 -3.12 16.41 -7.43
CA GLY A 200 -2.72 17.72 -7.94
C GLY A 200 -1.21 17.85 -8.10
N GLY A 201 -0.45 17.36 -7.12
CA GLY A 201 1.01 17.26 -7.21
C GLY A 201 1.46 16.39 -8.38
N ALA A 202 0.83 15.22 -8.58
CA ALA A 202 1.19 14.33 -9.67
C ALA A 202 1.03 15.01 -11.05
N VAL A 203 -0.08 15.74 -11.26
CA VAL A 203 -0.30 16.52 -12.49
C VAL A 203 0.75 17.61 -12.62
N LEU A 204 1.02 18.36 -11.54
CA LEU A 204 2.03 19.42 -11.52
C LEU A 204 3.40 18.89 -11.96
N PHE A 205 3.88 17.79 -11.37
CA PHE A 205 5.20 17.24 -11.68
C PHE A 205 5.26 16.54 -13.03
N LEU A 206 4.12 16.04 -13.55
CA LEU A 206 4.03 15.51 -14.91
C LEU A 206 4.25 16.60 -15.97
N ILE A 207 3.73 17.82 -15.74
CA ILE A 207 3.83 18.93 -16.70
C ILE A 207 5.03 19.85 -16.44
N ALA A 208 5.56 19.88 -15.21
CA ALA A 208 6.66 20.79 -14.85
C ALA A 208 7.94 20.57 -15.68
N GLY A 209 8.29 19.31 -15.94
CA GLY A 209 9.43 18.96 -16.79
C GLY A 209 9.24 19.41 -18.24
N PRO A 210 8.18 18.97 -18.94
CA PRO A 210 7.90 19.40 -20.31
C PRO A 210 7.77 20.92 -20.51
N LEU A 211 7.30 21.64 -19.50
CA LEU A 211 7.15 23.10 -19.54
C LEU A 211 8.43 23.86 -19.14
N GLY A 212 9.50 23.18 -18.72
CA GLY A 212 10.74 23.80 -18.27
C GLY A 212 10.57 24.68 -17.02
N ILE A 213 9.56 24.40 -16.19
CA ILE A 213 9.29 25.16 -14.95
C ILE A 213 10.38 24.87 -13.90
N LEU A 214 10.89 23.65 -13.91
CA LEU A 214 11.96 23.18 -13.04
C LEU A 214 13.09 22.60 -13.89
N GLU A 215 14.33 22.75 -13.42
CA GLU A 215 15.48 22.05 -13.99
C GLU A 215 15.23 20.53 -14.04
N PRO A 216 15.54 19.84 -15.14
CA PRO A 216 15.21 18.41 -15.31
C PRO A 216 15.65 17.52 -14.14
N GLY A 217 16.86 17.76 -13.61
CA GLY A 217 17.38 17.03 -12.46
C GLY A 217 16.68 17.34 -11.13
N ALA A 218 16.00 18.48 -11.01
CA ALA A 218 15.29 18.90 -9.81
C ALA A 218 13.84 18.35 -9.74
N VAL A 219 13.25 17.94 -10.87
CA VAL A 219 11.86 17.46 -10.93
C VAL A 219 11.64 16.22 -10.04
N PRO A 220 12.48 15.16 -10.08
CA PRO A 220 12.28 13.98 -9.23
C PRO A 220 12.44 14.29 -7.74
N ALA A 221 13.46 15.08 -7.38
CA ALA A 221 13.67 15.49 -6.00
C ALA A 221 12.51 16.35 -5.48
N GLY A 222 11.99 17.26 -6.30
CA GLY A 222 10.80 18.06 -5.99
C GLY A 222 9.57 17.20 -5.73
N ALA A 223 9.32 16.17 -6.54
CA ALA A 223 8.18 15.26 -6.35
C ALA A 223 8.30 14.46 -5.04
N ILE A 224 9.51 13.99 -4.70
CA ILE A 224 9.79 13.31 -3.42
C ILE A 224 9.51 14.24 -2.25
N LEU A 225 10.06 15.46 -2.27
CA LEU A 225 9.88 16.44 -1.20
C LEU A 225 8.41 16.85 -1.05
N TYR A 226 7.69 17.05 -2.15
CA TYR A 226 6.27 17.36 -2.14
C TYR A 226 5.44 16.21 -1.54
N CYS A 227 5.72 14.97 -1.96
CA CYS A 227 5.06 13.78 -1.41
C CYS A 227 5.30 13.65 0.09
N ALA A 228 6.57 13.79 0.52
CA ALA A 228 6.95 13.74 1.92
C ALA A 228 6.29 14.84 2.75
N ALA A 229 6.24 16.07 2.23
CA ALA A 229 5.55 17.19 2.87
C ALA A 229 4.05 16.93 3.02
N CYS A 230 3.38 16.42 1.98
CA CYS A 230 1.96 16.07 2.04
C CYS A 230 1.70 15.01 3.12
N TRP A 231 2.50 13.94 3.16
CA TRP A 231 2.39 12.91 4.20
C TRP A 231 2.67 13.44 5.60
N ALA A 232 3.71 14.26 5.77
CA ALA A 232 4.03 14.88 7.05
C ALA A 232 2.89 15.77 7.56
N LEU A 233 2.30 16.59 6.68
CA LEU A 233 1.14 17.42 7.01
C LEU A 233 -0.07 16.57 7.39
N PHE A 234 -0.33 15.47 6.69
CA PHE A 234 -1.46 14.60 7.00
C PHE A 234 -1.28 13.86 8.34
N LEU A 235 -0.07 13.37 8.63
CA LEU A 235 0.28 12.76 9.92
C LEU A 235 0.15 13.78 11.07
N TYR A 236 0.58 15.02 10.84
CA TYR A 236 0.46 16.12 11.80
C TYR A 236 -1.00 16.49 12.05
N ASP A 237 -1.79 16.72 11.00
CA ASP A 237 -3.22 17.08 11.09
C ASP A 237 -4.06 16.01 11.79
N THR A 238 -3.72 14.74 11.59
CA THR A 238 -4.40 13.62 12.25
C THR A 238 -3.88 13.37 13.67
N GLY A 239 -2.85 14.10 14.12
CA GLY A 239 -2.34 14.07 15.48
C GLY A 239 -1.68 12.74 15.86
N VAL A 240 -0.97 12.12 14.91
CA VAL A 240 -0.30 10.83 15.13
C VAL A 240 0.71 10.94 16.26
N ARG A 241 0.55 10.05 17.25
CA ARG A 241 1.45 9.97 18.41
C ARG A 241 1.62 8.53 18.87
N ARG A 242 2.68 8.30 19.65
CA ARG A 242 2.88 7.04 20.35
C ARG A 242 1.77 6.84 21.38
N ARG A 243 1.21 5.63 21.42
CA ARG A 243 0.30 5.14 22.45
C ARG A 243 0.82 3.79 22.94
N GLY A 244 1.04 3.71 24.25
CA GLY A 244 1.29 2.47 24.98
C GLY A 244 0.02 2.06 25.71
#